data_AF-A0A5D8YYQ0-F1
#
_entry.id   AF-A0A5D8YYQ0-F1
#
_cell.length_a   1.000
_cell.length_b   1.000
_cell.length_c   1.000
_cell.angle_alpha   90.00
_cell.angle_beta   90.00
_cell.angle_gamma   90.00
#
_symmetry.space_group_name_H-M   'P 1'
#
loop_
_entity.id
_entity.type
_entity.pdbx_description
1 polymer ?
#
loop_
_entity_poly.entity_id
_entity_poly.type
_entity_poly.pdbx_seq_one_letter_code
_entity_poly.pdbx_strand_id
1 'polypeptide(L)'
;MVDILNIVFMLGALVMLAVYIMYFTALHHFGRSLQAAHPQLYARFSGVRGSVFARNYAALQAIRQNPAIVAELQPSVAAEMRDTYKYLVIGVSCFMVVLFAGLGSSLIAKA
;
A
#
# COMPACT_ATOMS: atom_id res chain seq x y z
N MET A 1 22.29 22.32 8.19
CA MET A 1 22.15 21.20 7.24
C MET A 1 21.52 19.98 7.90
N VAL A 2 22.00 19.59 9.09
CA VAL A 2 21.39 18.52 9.92
C VAL A 2 19.93 18.84 10.31
N ASP A 3 19.62 20.10 10.66
CA ASP A 3 18.24 20.48 11.02
C ASP A 3 17.24 20.33 9.87
N ILE A 4 17.65 20.65 8.64
CA ILE A 4 16.82 20.46 7.44
C ILE A 4 16.55 18.96 7.23
N LEU A 5 17.57 18.12 7.41
CA LEU A 5 17.42 16.67 7.31
C LEU A 5 16.47 16.10 8.38
N ASN A 6 16.55 16.61 9.61
CA ASN A 6 15.67 16.20 10.71
C ASN A 6 14.21 16.62 10.45
N ILE A 7 13.99 17.83 9.90
CA ILE A 7 12.65 18.29 9.51
C ILE A 7 12.09 17.40 8.40
N VAL A 8 12.88 17.09 7.36
CA VAL A 8 12.46 16.19 6.27
C VAL A 8 12.16 14.79 6.79
N PHE A 9 12.96 14.28 7.73
CA PHE A 9 12.74 12.99 8.37
C PHE A 9 11.42 12.97 9.16
N MET A 10 11.18 13.96 10.03
CA MET A 10 9.94 14.09 10.81
C MET A 10 8.71 14.24 9.92
N LEU A 11 8.78 15.10 8.90
CA LEU A 11 7.70 15.31 7.95
C LEU A 11 7.41 14.04 7.15
N GLY A 12 8.46 13.37 6.66
CA GLY A 12 8.35 12.11 5.94
C GLY A 12 7.71 11.00 6.78
N ALA A 13 8.07 10.91 8.06
CA ALA A 13 7.47 9.95 9.00
C ALA A 13 5.98 10.26 9.26
N LEU A 14 5.62 11.53 9.42
CA LEU A 14 4.23 11.95 9.60
C LEU A 14 3.38 11.62 8.36
N VAL A 15 3.89 11.94 7.17
CA VAL A 15 3.20 11.62 5.90
C VAL A 15 3.08 10.10 5.73
N MET A 16 4.11 9.34 6.08
CA MET A 16 4.06 7.88 6.01
C MET A 16 2.93 7.30 6.87
N LEU A 17 2.72 7.83 8.09
CA LEU A 17 1.61 7.40 8.94
C LEU A 17 0.25 7.66 8.28
N ALA A 18 0.05 8.84 7.71
CA ALA A 18 -1.19 9.16 6.99
C ALA A 18 -1.41 8.23 5.78
N VAL A 19 -0.38 8.02 4.98
CA VAL A 19 -0.43 7.14 3.80
C VAL A 19 -0.68 5.68 4.20
N TYR A 20 -0.13 5.25 5.34
CA TYR A 20 -0.37 3.92 5.88
C TYR A 20 -1.87 3.72 6.20
N ILE A 21 -2.49 4.68 6.89
CA ILE A 21 -3.94 4.62 7.18
C ILE A 21 -4.77 4.60 5.88
N MET A 22 -4.41 5.45 4.90
CA MET A 22 -5.09 5.48 3.59
C MET A 22 -4.95 4.14 2.85
N TYR A 23 -3.77 3.52 2.89
CA TYR A 23 -3.52 2.22 2.26
C TYR A 23 -4.39 1.12 2.88
N PHE A 24 -4.44 1.01 4.21
CA PHE A 24 -5.28 0.01 4.88
C PHE A 24 -6.77 0.23 4.62
N THR A 25 -7.20 1.48 4.56
CA THR A 25 -8.57 1.85 4.23
C THR A 25 -8.91 1.45 2.80
N ALA A 26 -8.07 1.78 1.82
CA ALA A 26 -8.24 1.39 0.43
C ALA A 26 -8.25 -0.13 0.25
N LEU A 27 -7.35 -0.84 0.94
CA LEU A 27 -7.29 -2.31 0.91
C LEU A 27 -8.54 -2.97 1.51
N HIS A 28 -9.11 -2.37 2.56
CA HIS A 28 -10.37 -2.83 3.14
C HIS A 28 -11.53 -2.63 2.17
N HIS A 29 -11.64 -1.44 1.56
CA HIS A 29 -12.65 -1.14 0.54
C HIS A 29 -12.55 -2.10 -0.64
N PHE A 30 -11.34 -2.27 -1.20
CA PHE A 30 -11.09 -3.22 -2.29
C PHE A 30 -11.57 -4.63 -1.95
N GLY A 31 -11.19 -5.15 -0.78
CA GLY A 31 -11.59 -6.50 -0.38
C GLY A 31 -13.10 -6.64 -0.22
N ARG A 32 -13.77 -5.62 0.33
CA ARG A 32 -15.23 -5.60 0.48
C ARG A 32 -15.94 -5.53 -0.87
N SER A 33 -15.50 -4.66 -1.77
CA SER A 33 -16.06 -4.50 -3.11
C SER A 33 -15.81 -5.75 -3.96
N LEU A 34 -14.62 -6.36 -3.86
CA LEU A 34 -14.31 -7.62 -4.53
C LEU A 34 -15.18 -8.78 -4.02
N GLN A 35 -15.39 -8.88 -2.70
CA GLN A 35 -16.27 -9.90 -2.12
C GLN A 35 -17.73 -9.71 -2.58
N ALA A 36 -18.20 -8.47 -2.69
CA ALA A 36 -19.55 -8.15 -3.12
C ALA A 36 -19.76 -8.40 -4.63
N ALA A 37 -18.84 -7.96 -5.48
CA ALA A 37 -18.97 -8.04 -6.93
C ALA A 37 -18.56 -9.41 -7.50
N HIS A 38 -17.51 -10.03 -6.95
CA HIS A 38 -16.94 -11.28 -7.44
C HIS A 38 -16.62 -12.24 -6.28
N PRO A 39 -17.65 -12.76 -5.57
CA PRO A 39 -17.45 -13.63 -4.41
C PRO A 39 -16.63 -14.90 -4.73
N GLN A 40 -16.73 -15.40 -5.96
CA GLN A 40 -15.98 -16.57 -6.43
C GLN A 40 -14.47 -16.27 -6.55
N LEU A 41 -14.10 -15.12 -7.11
CA LEU A 41 -12.70 -14.69 -7.19
C LEU A 41 -12.14 -14.42 -5.79
N TYR A 42 -12.94 -13.79 -4.92
CA TYR A 42 -12.56 -13.56 -3.54
C TYR A 42 -12.30 -14.89 -2.80
N ALA A 43 -13.19 -15.88 -2.91
CA ALA A 43 -12.99 -17.18 -2.28
C ALA A 43 -11.74 -17.91 -2.82
N ARG A 44 -11.47 -17.80 -4.13
CA ARG A 44 -10.32 -18.43 -4.78
C ARG A 44 -8.98 -17.84 -4.31
N PHE A 45 -8.90 -16.51 -4.18
CA PHE A 45 -7.63 -15.84 -3.91
C PHE A 45 -7.43 -15.40 -2.45
N SER A 46 -8.50 -15.40 -1.64
CA SER A 46 -8.43 -15.10 -0.20
C SER A 46 -8.17 -16.34 0.68
N GLY A 47 -7.84 -17.49 0.07
CA GLY A 47 -7.61 -18.77 0.76
C GLY A 47 -6.40 -18.81 1.70
N VAL A 48 -5.66 -17.70 1.84
CA VAL A 48 -4.57 -17.57 2.81
C VAL A 48 -5.16 -17.53 4.23
N ARG A 49 -4.72 -18.43 5.11
CA ARG A 49 -5.03 -18.35 6.54
C ARG A 49 -4.36 -17.11 7.13
N GLY A 50 -5.12 -16.21 7.73
CA GLY A 50 -4.58 -14.98 8.31
C GLY A 50 -5.64 -13.90 8.56
N SER A 51 -5.16 -12.69 8.87
CA SER A 51 -6.02 -11.52 9.06
C SER A 51 -6.79 -11.16 7.79
N VAL A 52 -7.91 -10.44 7.94
CA VAL A 52 -8.71 -9.94 6.81
C VAL A 52 -7.85 -9.13 5.83
N PHE A 53 -6.91 -8.34 6.36
CA PHE A 53 -5.97 -7.57 5.53
C PHE A 53 -5.00 -8.45 4.75
N ALA A 54 -4.43 -9.49 5.38
CA ALA A 54 -3.55 -10.44 4.69
C ALA A 54 -4.29 -11.16 3.55
N ARG A 55 -5.56 -11.53 3.78
CA ARG A 55 -6.42 -12.14 2.77
C ARG A 55 -6.74 -11.19 1.62
N ASN A 56 -7.11 -9.94 1.92
CA ASN A 56 -7.41 -8.93 0.92
C ASN A 56 -6.16 -8.57 0.10
N TYR A 57 -5.00 -8.51 0.76
CA TYR A 57 -3.71 -8.29 0.11
C TYR A 57 -3.33 -9.45 -0.82
N ALA A 58 -3.49 -10.70 -0.37
CA ALA A 58 -3.26 -11.87 -1.21
C ALA A 58 -4.17 -11.87 -2.45
N ALA A 59 -5.46 -11.51 -2.27
CA ALA A 59 -6.38 -11.36 -3.39
C ALA A 59 -5.94 -10.25 -4.36
N LEU A 60 -5.56 -9.07 -3.84
CA LEU A 60 -5.04 -7.95 -4.63
C LEU A 60 -3.80 -8.34 -5.44
N GLN A 61 -2.89 -9.09 -4.83
CA GLN A 61 -1.65 -9.54 -5.47
C GLN A 61 -1.92 -10.60 -6.54
N ALA A 62 -2.77 -11.59 -6.25
CA ALA A 62 -3.11 -12.65 -7.18
C ALA A 62 -3.87 -12.10 -8.40
N ILE A 63 -4.81 -11.18 -8.20
CA ILE A 63 -5.54 -10.52 -9.28
C ILE A 63 -4.59 -9.70 -10.14
N ARG A 64 -3.67 -8.92 -9.53
CA ARG A 64 -2.68 -8.15 -10.28
C ARG A 64 -1.77 -9.01 -11.17
N GLN A 65 -1.43 -10.22 -10.72
CA GLN A 65 -0.59 -11.14 -11.49
C GLN A 65 -1.33 -11.76 -12.69
N ASN A 66 -2.66 -11.61 -12.78
CA ASN A 66 -3.48 -12.20 -13.82
C ASN A 66 -4.22 -11.11 -14.62
N PRO A 67 -3.62 -10.56 -15.69
CA PRO A 67 -4.19 -9.43 -16.43
C PRO A 67 -5.54 -9.73 -17.08
N ALA A 68 -5.82 -10.99 -17.44
CA ALA A 68 -7.14 -11.41 -17.92
C ALA A 68 -8.23 -11.20 -16.86
N ILE A 69 -7.95 -11.51 -15.59
CA ILE A 69 -8.87 -11.31 -14.48
C ILE A 69 -9.07 -9.81 -14.22
N VAL A 70 -8.02 -9.00 -14.38
CA VAL A 70 -8.13 -7.54 -14.24
C VAL A 70 -9.09 -6.95 -15.27
N ALA A 71 -9.09 -7.46 -16.50
CA ALA A 71 -10.00 -7.01 -17.56
C ALA A 71 -11.47 -7.38 -17.30
N GLU A 72 -11.72 -8.47 -16.55
CA GLU A 72 -13.06 -8.95 -16.19
C GLU A 72 -13.63 -8.29 -14.93
N LEU A 73 -12.82 -7.54 -14.18
CA LEU A 73 -13.27 -6.84 -12.98
C LEU A 73 -14.27 -5.73 -13.33
N GLN A 74 -15.24 -5.53 -12.44
CA GLN A 74 -16.03 -4.31 -12.47
C GLN A 74 -15.13 -3.07 -12.42
N PRO A 75 -15.46 -2.00 -13.19
CA PRO A 75 -14.64 -0.79 -13.26
C PRO A 75 -14.38 -0.13 -11.90
N SER A 76 -15.36 -0.21 -10.99
CA SER A 76 -15.24 0.28 -9.61
C SER A 76 -14.16 -0.48 -8.82
N VAL A 77 -14.18 -1.81 -8.88
CA VAL A 77 -13.20 -2.66 -8.19
C VAL A 77 -11.79 -2.49 -8.78
N ALA A 78 -11.69 -2.34 -10.11
CA ALA A 78 -10.42 -2.05 -10.77
C ALA A 78 -9.85 -0.68 -10.37
N ALA A 79 -10.71 0.34 -10.20
CA ALA A 79 -10.30 1.65 -9.70
C ALA A 79 -9.78 1.57 -8.26
N GLU A 80 -10.48 0.88 -7.36
CA GLU A 80 -10.05 0.67 -5.97
C GLU A 80 -8.73 -0.10 -5.87
N MET A 81 -8.54 -1.12 -6.71
CA MET A 81 -7.27 -1.83 -6.84
C MET A 81 -6.14 -0.86 -7.22
N ARG A 82 -6.37 -0.02 -8.24
CA ARG A 82 -5.38 0.98 -8.69
C ARG A 82 -5.05 1.98 -7.58
N ASP A 83 -6.04 2.47 -6.85
CA ASP A 83 -5.83 3.43 -5.78
C ASP A 83 -5.10 2.81 -4.59
N THR A 84 -5.41 1.55 -4.23
CA THR A 84 -4.66 0.79 -3.23
C THR A 84 -3.17 0.71 -3.58
N TYR A 85 -2.85 0.44 -4.86
CA TYR A 85 -1.46 0.43 -5.32
C TYR A 85 -0.81 1.82 -5.36
N LYS A 86 -1.55 2.89 -5.68
CA LYS A 86 -1.02 4.25 -5.59
C LYS A 86 -0.58 4.56 -4.16
N TYR A 87 -1.42 4.28 -3.17
CA TYR A 87 -1.05 4.51 -1.77
C TYR A 87 0.15 3.66 -1.34
N LEU A 88 0.25 2.42 -1.81
CA LEU A 88 1.42 1.58 -1.55
C LEU A 88 2.70 2.20 -2.13
N VAL A 89 2.67 2.66 -3.38
CA VAL A 89 3.82 3.29 -4.05
C VAL A 89 4.21 4.60 -3.36
N ILE A 90 3.23 5.43 -2.98
CA ILE A 90 3.48 6.66 -2.23
C ILE A 90 4.12 6.32 -0.88
N GLY A 91 3.59 5.32 -0.16
CA GLY A 91 4.12 4.89 1.13
C GLY A 91 5.56 4.40 1.04
N VAL A 92 5.87 3.56 0.04
CA VAL A 92 7.25 3.09 -0.23
C VAL A 92 8.17 4.25 -0.60
N SER A 93 7.70 5.21 -1.39
CA SER A 93 8.48 6.41 -1.74
C SER A 93 8.80 7.26 -0.51
N CYS A 94 7.80 7.51 0.35
CA CYS A 94 8.01 8.20 1.63
C CYS A 94 8.98 7.44 2.53
N PHE A 95 8.88 6.12 2.58
CA PHE A 95 9.81 5.27 3.33
C PHE A 95 11.25 5.41 2.84
N MET A 96 11.47 5.44 1.52
CA MET A 96 12.81 5.67 0.96
C MET A 96 13.35 7.06 1.35
N VAL A 97 12.53 8.11 1.27
CA VAL A 97 12.93 9.46 1.69
C VAL A 97 13.34 9.50 3.17
N VAL A 98 12.55 8.90 4.05
CA VAL A 98 12.84 8.82 5.49
C VAL A 98 14.12 8.02 5.75
N LEU A 99 14.31 6.89 5.08
CA LEU A 99 15.52 6.09 5.20
C LEU A 99 16.77 6.86 4.77
N PHE A 100 16.74 7.52 3.60
CA PHE A 100 17.89 8.28 3.11
C PHE A 100 18.18 9.51 3.97
N ALA A 101 17.14 10.20 4.45
CA ALA A 101 17.31 11.31 5.39
C ALA A 101 17.93 10.82 6.71
N GLY A 102 17.46 9.70 7.28
CA GLY A 102 18.03 9.13 8.50
C GLY A 102 19.46 8.63 8.34
N LEU A 103 19.78 7.99 7.21
CA LEU A 103 21.14 7.56 6.88
C LEU A 103 22.07 8.77 6.69
N GLY A 104 21.61 9.79 5.98
CA GLY A 104 22.37 11.01 5.75
C GLY A 104 22.69 11.76 7.04
N SER A 105 21.73 11.86 7.98
CA SER A 105 21.96 12.53 9.26
C SER A 105 22.97 11.74 10.11
N SER A 106 22.87 10.41 10.11
CA SER A 106 23.82 9.54 10.82
C SER A 106 25.25 9.65 10.29
N LEU A 107 25.42 9.72 8.95
CA LEU A 107 26.74 9.88 8.33
C LEU A 107 27.34 11.27 8.61
N ILE A 108 26.54 12.33 8.50
CA ILE A 108 26.99 13.71 8.78
C ILE A 108 27.32 13.89 10.26
N ALA A 109 26.55 13.29 11.18
CA ALA A 109 26.80 13.40 12.61
C ALA A 109 28.08 12.67 13.07
N LYS A 110 28.62 11.78 12.24
CA LYS A 110 29.84 11.00 12.52
C LYS A 110 31.10 11.59 11.87
N ALA A 111 30.95 12.51 10.92
CA ALA A 111 32.03 13.22 10.24
C ALA A 111 32.43 14.49 11.00
#